data_AF-A0A1Z8N8C5-F1
#
_entry.id   AF-A0A1Z8N8C5-F1
#
_cell.length_a   1.000
_cell.length_b   1.000
_cell.length_c   1.000
_cell.angle_alpha   90.00
_cell.angle_beta   90.00
_cell.angle_gamma   90.00
#
_symmetry.space_group_name_H-M   'P 1'
#
loop_
_entity.id
_entity.type
_entity.pdbx_description
1 polymer ?
#
loop_
_entity_poly.entity_id
_entity_poly.type
_entity_poly.pdbx_seq_one_letter_code
_entity_poly.pdbx_strand_id
1 'polypeptide(L)'
;MVADQTRLKPLSGAEDQSLSDNKLEDLRALLKVGLLPASPAQEAFLDKVVSYVAQGTLSLRMVEGTFVWARNQAEWPYPYFEQALRERARRVGIKISKAL
;
A
#
# COMPACT_ATOMS: atom_id res chain seq x y z
N MET A 1 -4.17 -51.79 -20.66
CA MET A 1 -4.47 -50.50 -21.32
C MET A 1 -5.52 -49.79 -20.48
N VAL A 2 -5.10 -48.90 -19.58
CA VAL A 2 -5.99 -47.96 -18.88
C VAL A 2 -5.34 -46.60 -18.94
N ALA A 3 -6.11 -45.62 -19.40
CA ALA A 3 -5.64 -44.31 -19.81
C ALA A 3 -5.09 -43.50 -18.63
N ASP A 4 -3.88 -42.99 -18.82
CA ASP A 4 -3.21 -42.02 -17.98
C ASP A 4 -3.96 -40.68 -18.09
N GLN A 5 -4.83 -40.40 -17.12
CA GLN A 5 -5.51 -39.12 -16.98
C GLN A 5 -4.62 -38.13 -16.23
N THR A 6 -3.42 -37.85 -16.75
CA THR A 6 -2.66 -36.66 -16.32
C THR A 6 -3.32 -35.44 -16.95
N ARG A 7 -4.38 -35.00 -16.27
CA ARG A 7 -5.08 -33.74 -16.51
C ARG A 7 -4.03 -32.63 -16.44
N LEU A 8 -3.72 -32.04 -17.59
CA LEU A 8 -2.93 -30.82 -17.68
C LEU A 8 -3.56 -29.79 -16.72
N LYS A 9 -2.83 -29.50 -15.63
CA LYS A 9 -3.07 -28.29 -14.81
C LYS A 9 -2.99 -27.12 -15.79
N PRO A 10 -4.01 -26.24 -15.89
CA PRO A 10 -3.81 -24.98 -16.57
C PRO A 10 -2.71 -24.22 -15.82
N LEU A 11 -1.55 -24.13 -16.45
CA LEU A 11 -0.47 -23.24 -16.08
C LEU A 11 -0.88 -21.84 -16.52
N SER A 12 -0.88 -20.91 -15.56
CA SER A 12 -0.72 -19.48 -15.77
C SER A 12 -1.93 -18.72 -16.33
N GLY A 13 -2.32 -17.64 -15.65
CA GLY A 13 -3.05 -16.55 -16.30
C GLY A 13 -4.03 -15.71 -15.50
N ALA A 14 -4.18 -15.86 -14.16
CA ALA A 14 -5.17 -15.04 -13.41
C ALA A 14 -4.82 -14.73 -11.95
N GLU A 15 -3.54 -14.73 -11.55
CA GLU A 15 -3.12 -14.24 -10.22
C GLU A 15 -2.86 -12.71 -10.23
N ASP A 16 -3.50 -11.98 -11.15
CA ASP A 16 -3.60 -10.51 -11.14
C ASP A 16 -4.92 -10.12 -10.47
N GLN A 17 -5.16 -10.66 -9.29
CA GLN A 17 -6.30 -10.28 -8.47
C GLN A 17 -5.79 -9.27 -7.46
N SER A 18 -6.11 -8.00 -7.72
CA SER A 18 -6.31 -6.93 -6.73
C SER A 18 -6.08 -7.40 -5.29
N LEU A 19 -5.08 -6.84 -4.61
CA LEU A 19 -4.82 -7.08 -3.17
C LEU A 19 -6.14 -7.31 -2.43
N SER A 20 -6.32 -8.49 -1.85
CA SER A 20 -7.59 -8.87 -1.23
C SER A 20 -8.07 -7.78 -0.26
N ASP A 21 -9.37 -7.51 -0.21
CA ASP A 21 -9.93 -6.41 0.58
C ASP A 21 -9.46 -6.43 2.05
N ASN A 22 -9.36 -7.63 2.64
CA ASN A 22 -8.80 -7.83 3.99
C ASN A 22 -7.38 -7.26 4.13
N LYS A 23 -6.52 -7.46 3.13
CA LYS A 23 -5.14 -6.96 3.15
C LYS A 23 -5.08 -5.43 3.03
N LEU A 24 -6.03 -4.82 2.33
CA LEU A 24 -6.14 -3.36 2.24
C LEU A 24 -6.65 -2.76 3.56
N GLU A 25 -7.61 -3.40 4.22
CA GLU A 25 -8.06 -3.01 5.56
C GLU A 25 -6.94 -3.17 6.60
N ASP A 26 -6.18 -4.27 6.55
CA ASP A 26 -5.01 -4.47 7.41
C ASP A 26 -3.96 -3.39 7.20
N LEU A 27 -3.69 -3.01 5.94
CA LEU A 27 -2.78 -1.92 5.62
C LEU A 27 -3.29 -0.59 6.18
N ARG A 28 -4.59 -0.27 6.03
CA ARG A 28 -5.19 0.93 6.60
C ARG A 28 -5.00 0.98 8.12
N ALA A 29 -5.34 -0.09 8.81
CA ALA A 29 -5.20 -0.20 10.26
C ALA A 29 -3.73 -0.03 10.68
N LEU A 30 -2.80 -0.70 9.99
CA LEU A 30 -1.36 -0.59 10.23
C LEU A 30 -0.86 0.86 10.11
N LEU A 31 -1.25 1.56 9.04
CA LEU A 31 -0.85 2.94 8.81
C LEU A 31 -1.41 3.88 9.89
N LYS A 32 -2.69 3.77 10.24
CA LYS A 32 -3.31 4.63 11.27
C LYS A 32 -2.67 4.41 12.63
N VAL A 33 -2.48 3.16 13.05
CA VAL A 33 -1.88 2.84 14.35
C VAL A 33 -0.41 3.21 14.39
N GLY A 34 0.35 2.90 13.34
CA GLY A 34 1.81 3.05 13.36
C GLY A 34 2.32 4.46 13.03
N LEU A 35 1.50 5.33 12.41
CA LEU A 35 1.91 6.68 12.04
C LEU A 35 1.36 7.77 12.97
N LEU A 36 0.33 7.46 13.77
CA LEU A 36 -0.26 8.39 14.74
C LEU A 36 -0.75 9.70 14.08
N PRO A 37 -1.66 9.65 13.08
CA PRO A 37 -2.22 10.86 12.50
C PRO A 37 -2.95 11.69 13.58
N ALA A 38 -2.70 12.99 13.62
CA ALA A 38 -3.21 13.90 14.65
C ALA A 38 -4.48 14.65 14.22
N SER A 39 -4.99 14.42 13.01
CA SER A 39 -6.21 15.08 12.51
C SER A 39 -6.94 14.25 11.45
N PRO A 40 -8.25 14.51 11.23
CA PRO A 40 -9.03 13.82 10.19
C PRO A 40 -8.44 13.96 8.78
N ALA A 41 -7.83 15.10 8.47
CA ALA A 41 -7.17 15.32 7.17
C ALA A 41 -5.97 14.39 6.97
N GLN A 42 -5.22 14.12 8.04
CA GLN A 42 -4.08 13.19 8.02
C GLN A 42 -4.56 11.74 7.89
N GLU A 43 -5.64 11.37 8.57
CA GLU A 43 -6.27 10.05 8.37
C GLU A 43 -6.78 9.87 6.93
N ALA A 44 -7.45 10.89 6.38
CA ALA A 44 -7.94 10.87 5.00
C ALA A 44 -6.79 10.74 3.98
N PHE A 45 -5.62 11.31 4.28
CA PHE A 45 -4.42 11.10 3.48
C PHE A 45 -3.99 9.62 3.49
N LEU A 46 -4.00 8.94 4.64
CA LEU A 46 -3.68 7.52 4.73
C LEU A 46 -4.71 6.65 3.98
N ASP A 47 -5.99 6.98 4.10
CA ASP A 47 -7.06 6.30 3.35
C ASP A 47 -6.85 6.41 1.84
N LYS A 48 -6.45 7.59 1.36
CA LYS A 48 -6.10 7.82 -0.05
C LYS A 48 -4.87 7.03 -0.49
N VAL A 49 -3.86 6.87 0.38
CA VAL A 49 -2.69 6.02 0.09
C VAL A 49 -3.11 4.57 -0.11
N VAL A 50 -3.98 4.03 0.75
CA VAL A 50 -4.54 2.68 0.61
C VAL A 50 -5.30 2.54 -0.71
N SER A 51 -6.11 3.53 -1.09
CA SER A 51 -6.78 3.53 -2.40
C SER A 51 -5.82 3.52 -3.58
N TYR A 52 -4.71 4.27 -3.52
CA TYR A 52 -3.69 4.23 -4.58
C TYR A 52 -2.98 2.89 -4.67
N VAL A 53 -2.82 2.19 -3.55
CA VAL A 53 -2.29 0.82 -3.54
C VAL A 53 -3.29 -0.16 -4.13
N ALA A 54 -4.57 -0.05 -3.77
CA ALA A 54 -5.65 -0.85 -4.34
C ALA A 54 -5.75 -0.70 -5.86
N GLN A 55 -5.52 0.52 -6.37
CA GLN A 55 -5.53 0.84 -7.80
C GLN A 55 -4.22 0.49 -8.52
N GLY A 56 -3.21 -0.04 -7.81
CA GLY A 56 -1.89 -0.30 -8.38
C GLY A 56 -1.09 0.95 -8.76
N THR A 57 -1.58 2.15 -8.41
CA THR A 57 -0.88 3.42 -8.66
C THR A 57 0.36 3.50 -7.79
N LEU A 58 0.25 3.20 -6.50
CA LEU A 58 1.40 3.06 -5.60
C LEU A 58 1.67 1.58 -5.36
N SER A 59 2.93 1.17 -5.43
CA SER A 59 3.29 -0.19 -5.04
C SER A 59 3.20 -0.36 -3.52
N LEU A 60 2.61 -1.46 -3.06
CA LEU A 60 2.53 -1.82 -1.64
C LEU A 60 3.92 -1.76 -0.97
N ARG A 61 4.93 -2.29 -1.65
CA ARG A 61 6.33 -2.30 -1.19
C ARG A 61 6.89 -0.90 -0.94
N MET A 62 6.53 0.10 -1.76
CA MET A 62 6.95 1.48 -1.54
C MET A 62 6.32 2.04 -0.26
N VAL A 63 5.04 1.76 -0.04
CA VAL A 63 4.30 2.22 1.15
C VAL A 63 4.88 1.57 2.41
N GLU A 64 5.00 0.25 2.44
CA GLU A 64 5.57 -0.50 3.58
C GLU A 64 7.01 -0.08 3.88
N GLY A 65 7.86 0.03 2.86
CA GLY A 65 9.25 0.46 3.03
C GLY A 65 9.37 1.93 3.48
N THR A 66 8.37 2.76 3.22
CA THR A 66 8.33 4.15 3.73
C THR A 66 7.79 4.19 5.15
N PHE A 67 6.79 3.37 5.46
CA PHE A 67 6.24 3.19 6.81
C PHE A 67 7.31 2.77 7.82
N VAL A 68 8.07 1.71 7.51
CA VAL A 68 9.15 1.23 8.39
C VAL A 68 10.20 2.31 8.62
N TRP A 69 10.60 3.01 7.54
CA TRP A 69 11.58 4.10 7.66
C TRP A 69 11.06 5.25 8.54
N ALA A 70 9.80 5.67 8.34
CA ALA A 70 9.19 6.79 9.05
C ALA A 70 9.06 6.51 10.55
N ARG A 71 8.67 5.29 10.94
CA ARG A 71 8.54 4.88 12.34
C ARG A 71 9.85 4.98 13.13
N ASN A 72 10.99 4.97 12.44
CA ASN A 72 12.31 5.10 13.07
C ASN A 72 12.81 6.54 13.12
N GLN A 73 12.06 7.52 12.59
CA GLN A 73 12.52 8.92 12.55
C GLN A 73 12.21 9.70 13.82
N ALA A 74 11.04 9.49 14.42
CA ALA A 74 10.57 10.25 15.58
C ALA A 74 9.44 9.50 16.31
N GLU A 75 9.12 9.96 17.53
CA GLU A 75 7.97 9.49 18.29
C GLU A 75 6.63 9.76 17.58
N TRP A 76 6.56 10.83 16.78
CA TRP A 76 5.43 11.14 15.92
C TRP A 76 5.80 10.94 14.43
N PRO A 77 5.51 9.76 13.84
CA PRO A 77 6.04 9.38 12.53
C PRO A 77 5.31 9.96 11.32
N TYR A 78 4.04 10.35 11.46
CA TYR A 78 3.18 10.76 10.34
C TYR A 78 3.82 11.80 9.40
N PRO A 79 4.40 12.92 9.87
CA PRO A 79 4.94 13.94 8.97
C PRO A 79 6.09 13.40 8.10
N TYR A 80 6.94 12.54 8.65
CA TYR A 80 8.04 11.90 7.94
C TYR A 80 7.52 10.95 6.86
N PHE A 81 6.51 10.14 7.18
CA PHE A 81 5.88 9.25 6.21
C PHE A 81 5.28 10.02 5.05
N GLU A 82 4.47 11.05 5.32
CA GLU A 82 3.83 11.86 4.28
C GLU A 82 4.88 12.49 3.35
N GLN A 83 5.90 13.13 3.92
CA GLN A 83 6.94 13.78 3.13
C GLN A 83 7.74 12.77 2.29
N ALA A 84 8.20 11.68 2.88
CA ALA A 84 9.00 10.68 2.18
C ALA A 84 8.20 9.94 1.10
N LEU A 85 6.93 9.62 1.36
CA LEU A 85 6.08 8.94 0.38
C LEU A 85 5.81 9.86 -0.82
N ARG A 86 5.50 11.14 -0.58
CA ARG A 86 5.32 12.13 -1.65
C ARG A 86 6.56 12.25 -2.53
N GLU A 87 7.74 12.31 -1.92
CA GLU A 87 9.00 12.41 -2.66
C GLU A 87 9.30 11.13 -3.45
N ARG A 88 9.10 9.95 -2.86
CA ARG A 88 9.27 8.65 -3.55
C ARG A 88 8.29 8.49 -4.71
N ALA A 89 7.03 8.86 -4.52
CA ALA A 89 6.00 8.86 -5.56
C ALA A 89 6.36 9.82 -6.70
N ARG A 90 6.83 11.03 -6.38
CA ARG A 90 7.26 12.03 -7.37
C ARG A 90 8.39 11.51 -8.27
N ARG A 91 9.35 10.77 -7.69
CA ARG A 91 10.48 10.19 -8.44
C ARG A 91 10.07 9.15 -9.47
N VAL A 92 8.92 8.49 -9.27
CA VAL A 92 8.35 7.52 -10.22
C VAL A 92 7.23 8.13 -11.07
N GLY A 93 7.09 9.46 -11.07
CA GLY A 93 6.11 10.17 -11.89
C GLY A 93 4.70 10.28 -11.30
N ILE A 94 4.48 9.89 -10.05
CA ILE A 94 3.17 9.92 -9.39
C ILE A 94 3.05 11.17 -8.53
N LYS A 95 1.97 11.94 -8.72
CA LYS A 95 1.66 13.11 -7.90
C LYS A 95 0.58 12.79 -6.88
N ILE A 96 0.97 12.68 -5.61
CA ILE A 96 0.02 12.62 -4.50
C ILE A 96 -0.31 14.06 -4.10
N SER A 97 -1.56 14.49 -4.20
CA SER A 97 -1.99 15.83 -3.77
C SER A 97 -2.14 15.93 -2.24
N LYS A 98 -1.98 17.12 -1.66
CA LYS A 98 -2.28 17.36 -0.24
C LYS A 98 -3.79 17.28 -0.06
N ALA A 99 -4.27 16.51 0.92
CA ALA A 99 -5.66 16.62 1.34
C ALA A 99 -5.79 18.00 2.00
N LEU A 100 -6.74 18.80 1.50
CA LEU A 100 -7.02 20.16 1.97
C LEU A 100 -7.59 20.13 3.38
#